data_AF-A0A833LKD3-F1
#
_entry.id   AF-A0A833LKD3-F1
#
_cell.length_a   1.000
_cell.length_b   1.000
_cell.length_c   1.000
_cell.angle_alpha   90.00
_cell.angle_beta   90.00
_cell.angle_gamma   90.00
#
_symmetry.space_group_name_H-M   'P 1'
#
loop_
_entity.id
_entity.type
_entity.pdbx_description
1 polymer ?
#
loop_
_entity_poly.entity_id
_entity_poly.type
_entity_poly.pdbx_seq_one_letter_code
_entity_poly.pdbx_strand_id
1 'polypeptide(L)' 'MAKEQVKEILDRVLTWPVDRQEDAARLLRAMEEQNANPYRLTDEQVEEVRRRRADFAAGRESYATDEEMAALWKKCRL' A
#
# COMPACT_ATOMS: atom_id res chain seq x y z
N MET A 1 13.49 -7.50 15.14
CA MET A 1 13.68 -6.46 16.16
C MET A 1 13.25 -7.05 17.48
N ALA A 2 14.07 -6.95 18.52
CA ALA A 2 13.65 -7.30 19.87
C ALA A 2 12.63 -6.24 20.37
N LYS A 3 11.71 -6.64 21.25
CA LYS A 3 10.66 -5.77 21.83
C LYS A 3 11.26 -4.50 22.46
N GLU A 4 12.44 -4.64 23.04
CA GLU A 4 13.23 -3.65 23.74
C GLU A 4 13.68 -2.53 22.78
N GLN A 5 14.13 -2.90 21.58
CA GLN A 5 14.51 -1.93 20.55
C GLN A 5 13.31 -1.09 20.09
N VAL A 6 12.12 -1.69 20.02
CA VAL A 6 10.89 -0.97 19.67
C VAL A 6 10.54 0.04 20.77
N LYS A 7 10.66 -0.35 22.05
CA LYS A 7 10.41 0.55 23.18
C LYS A 7 11.36 1.74 23.20
N GLU A 8 12.66 1.53 22.99
CA GLU A 8 13.64 2.62 22.91
C GLU A 8 13.33 3.62 21.78
N ILE A 9 12.77 3.16 20.67
CA ILE A 9 12.31 4.04 19.60
C ILE A 9 11.10 4.86 20.07
N LEU A 10 10.10 4.22 20.67
CA LEU A 10 8.91 4.91 21.18
C LEU A 10 9.26 5.93 22.26
N ASP A 11 10.19 5.61 23.16
CA ASP A 11 10.67 6.55 24.19
C ASP A 11 11.30 7.80 23.57
N ARG A 12 12.03 7.66 22.44
CA ARG A 12 12.54 8.80 21.69
C ARG A 12 11.45 9.57 20.94
N VAL A 13 10.42 8.89 20.44
CA VAL A 13 9.28 9.56 19.79
C VAL A 13 8.57 10.48 20.79
N LEU A 14 8.47 10.09 22.05
CA LEU A 14 7.85 10.92 23.10
C LEU A 14 8.60 12.24 23.38
N THR A 15 9.86 12.37 22.95
CA THR A 15 10.63 13.62 23.09
C THR A 15 10.53 14.54 21.87
N TRP A 16 9.83 14.11 20.81
CA TRP A 16 9.67 14.92 19.60
C TRP A 16 8.69 16.08 19.82
N PRO A 17 8.71 17.09 18.93
CA PRO A 17 7.62 18.06 18.82
C PRO A 17 6.25 17.39 18.63
N VAL A 18 5.18 18.01 19.15
CA VAL A 18 3.82 17.43 19.21
C VAL A 18 3.29 17.04 17.82
N ASP A 19 3.50 17.88 16.81
CA ASP A 19 3.13 17.60 15.42
C ASP A 19 3.77 16.30 14.88
N ARG A 20 5.02 16.05 15.24
CA ARG A 20 5.75 14.83 14.88
C ARG A 20 5.31 13.62 15.69
N GLN A 21 4.86 13.80 16.93
CA GLN A 21 4.24 12.72 17.70
C GLN A 21 2.90 12.32 17.09
N GLU A 22 2.11 13.29 16.63
CA GLU A 22 0.85 13.01 15.93
C GLU A 22 1.07 12.27 14.61
N ASP A 23 2.09 12.64 13.83
CA ASP A 23 2.51 11.89 12.64
C ASP A 23 2.81 10.43 12.98
N ALA A 24 3.60 10.19 14.03
CA ALA A 24 3.95 8.84 14.47
C ALA A 24 2.72 8.05 14.90
N ALA A 25 1.80 8.67 15.66
CA ALA A 25 0.55 8.06 16.08
C ALA A 25 -0.36 7.72 14.88
N ARG A 26 -0.43 8.60 13.87
CA ARG A 26 -1.16 8.33 12.61
C ARG A 26 -0.60 7.11 11.89
N LEU A 27 0.72 7.03 11.72
CA LEU A 27 1.38 5.89 11.06
C LEU A 27 1.15 4.57 11.81
N LEU A 28 1.32 4.56 13.13
CA LEU A 28 1.13 3.35 13.93
C LEU A 28 -0.32 2.85 13.88
N ARG A 29 -1.31 3.76 13.97
CA ARG A 29 -2.72 3.39 13.80
C ARG A 29 -3.02 2.82 12.42
N ALA A 30 -2.47 3.41 11.36
CA ALA A 30 -2.65 2.88 10.01
C ALA A 30 -2.05 1.46 9.86
N MET A 31 -0.92 1.17 10.52
CA MET A 31 -0.34 -0.17 10.55
C MET A 31 -1.24 -1.16 11.31
N GLU A 32 -1.81 -0.74 12.44
CA GLU A 32 -2.76 -1.55 13.21
C GLU A 32 -4.01 -1.88 12.40
N GLU A 33 -4.59 -0.89 11.72
CA GLU A 33 -5.73 -1.05 10.82
C GLU A 33 -5.42 -2.03 9.67
N GLN A 34 -4.24 -1.91 9.05
CA GLN A 34 -3.82 -2.83 8.00
C GLN A 34 -3.66 -4.26 8.52
N ASN A 35 -3.10 -4.44 9.71
CA ASN A 35 -2.94 -5.77 10.32
C ASN A 35 -4.28 -6.40 10.72
N ALA A 36 -5.25 -5.58 11.12
CA ALA A 36 -6.60 -6.03 11.44
C ALA A 36 -7.47 -6.28 10.20
N ASN A 37 -7.06 -5.82 9.02
CA ASN A 37 -7.85 -5.94 7.81
C ASN A 37 -7.96 -7.41 7.36
N PRO A 38 -9.18 -7.98 7.25
CA PRO A 38 -9.36 -9.35 6.80
C PRO A 38 -8.98 -9.53 5.32
N TYR A 39 -8.97 -8.45 4.53
CA TYR A 39 -8.62 -8.47 3.11
C TYR A 39 -7.12 -8.22 2.95
N ARG A 40 -6.37 -9.29 2.71
CA ARG A 40 -4.94 -9.26 2.37
C ARG A 40 -4.68 -10.12 1.14
N LEU A 41 -3.74 -9.69 0.31
CA LEU A 41 -3.25 -10.52 -0.78
C LEU A 41 -2.49 -11.72 -0.21
N THR A 42 -2.67 -12.88 -0.81
CA THR A 42 -1.79 -14.03 -0.57
C THR A 42 -0.40 -13.76 -1.14
N ASP A 43 0.61 -14.49 -0.70
CA ASP A 43 1.98 -14.35 -1.22
C ASP A 43 2.02 -14.49 -2.74
N GLU A 44 1.30 -15.46 -3.30
CA GLU A 44 1.16 -15.65 -4.75
C GLU A 44 0.53 -14.44 -5.45
N GLN A 45 -0.53 -13.86 -4.87
CA GLN A 45 -1.16 -12.66 -5.42
C GLN A 45 -0.22 -11.45 -5.35
N VAL A 46 0.58 -11.35 -4.28
CA VAL A 46 1.60 -10.29 -4.16
C VAL A 46 2.68 -10.45 -5.24
N GLU A 47 3.15 -11.69 -5.48
CA GLU A 47 4.11 -11.96 -6.56
C GLU A 47 3.52 -11.62 -7.93
N GLU A 48 2.26 -11.94 -8.18
CA GLU A 48 1.61 -11.58 -9.45
C GLU A 48 1.51 -10.06 -9.63
N VAL A 49 1.19 -9.31 -8.58
CA VAL A 49 1.20 -7.84 -8.62
C VAL A 49 2.62 -7.33 -8.89
N ARG A 50 3.65 -7.89 -8.25
CA ARG A 50 5.06 -7.51 -8.49
C ARG A 50 5.46 -7.76 -9.94
N ARG A 51 5.12 -8.94 -10.48
CA ARG A 51 5.40 -9.31 -11.88
C ARG A 51 4.77 -8.33 -12.86
N ARG A 52 3.46 -8.07 -12.74
CA ARG A 52 2.77 -7.12 -13.63
C ARG A 52 3.38 -5.72 -13.55
N ARG A 53 3.66 -5.21 -12.34
CA ARG A 53 4.32 -3.90 -12.19
C ARG A 53 5.66 -3.83 -12.91
N ALA A 54 6.45 -4.91 -12.88
CA ALA A 54 7.71 -4.98 -13.62
C ALA A 54 7.49 -5.03 -15.15
N ASP A 55 6.46 -5.73 -15.62
CA ASP A 55 6.09 -5.79 -17.04
C ASP A 55 5.66 -4.41 -17.57
N PHE A 56 4.85 -3.67 -16.80
CA PHE A 56 4.50 -2.27 -17.11
C PHE A 56 5.71 -1.35 -17.13
N ALA A 57 6.58 -1.43 -16.10
CA ALA A 57 7.79 -0.61 -16.04
C ALA A 57 8.75 -0.88 -17.21
N ALA A 58 8.76 -2.11 -17.71
CA ALA A 58 9.54 -2.52 -18.87
C ALA A 58 8.85 -2.29 -20.22
N GLY A 59 7.63 -1.73 -20.24
CA GLY A 59 6.84 -1.51 -21.45
C GLY A 59 6.35 -2.78 -22.14
N ARG A 60 6.33 -3.91 -21.44
CA ARG A 60 5.77 -5.19 -21.94
C ARG A 60 4.25 -5.26 -21.84
N GLU A 61 3.69 -4.47 -20.91
CA GLU A 61 2.25 -4.28 -20.75
C GLU A 61 1.93 -2.79 -20.85
N SER A 62 0.71 -2.46 -21.29
CA SER A 62 0.19 -1.10 -21.37
C SER A 62 -1.21 -1.03 -20.79
N TYR A 63 -1.59 0.13 -20.28
CA TYR A 63 -2.97 0.37 -19.88
C TYR A 63 -3.84 0.50 -21.12
N ALA A 64 -5.10 0.14 -21.00
CA ALA A 64 -6.08 0.45 -22.04
C ALA A 64 -6.14 1.96 -22.24
N THR A 65 -6.20 2.37 -23.50
CA THR A 65 -6.43 3.76 -23.89
C THR A 65 -7.87 4.18 -23.59
N ASP A 66 -8.11 5.49 -23.56
CA ASP A 66 -9.45 6.03 -23.38
C ASP A 66 -10.42 5.57 -24.48
N GLU A 67 -9.93 5.41 -25.72
CA GLU A 67 -10.73 4.92 -26.85
C GLU A 67 -11.12 3.45 -26.66
N GLU A 68 -10.17 2.60 -26.22
CA GLU A 68 -10.44 1.19 -25.93
C GLU A 68 -11.42 1.04 -24.76
N MET A 69 -11.28 1.86 -23.71
CA MET A 69 -12.21 1.86 -22.57
C MET A 69 -13.60 2.36 -22.97
N ALA A 70 -13.69 3.40 -23.79
CA ALA A 70 -14.97 3.89 -24.32
C ALA A 70 -15.67 2.84 -25.18
N ALA A 71 -14.94 2.11 -26.02
CA ALA A 71 -15.48 1.00 -26.79
C ALA A 71 -15.99 -0.13 -25.89
N LEU A 72 -15.25 -0.46 -24.82
CA LEU A 72 -15.65 -1.45 -23.83
C LEU A 72 -16.96 -1.06 -23.12
N TRP A 73 -17.06 0.17 -22.60
CA TRP A 73 -18.27 0.63 -21.91
C TRP A 73 -19.50 0.62 -22.81
N LYS A 74 -19.37 1.10 -24.06
CA LYS A 74 -20.45 1.02 -25.06
C LYS A 74 -20.93 -0.41 -25.28
N LYS A 75 -20.00 -1.39 -25.33
CA LYS A 75 -20.34 -2.82 -25.44
C LYS A 75 -21.08 -3.33 -24.20
N CYS A 76 -20.70 -2.85 -23.01
CA CYS A 76 -21.33 -3.19 -21.73
C CYS A 76 -22.65 -2.44 -21.47
N ARG A 77 -23.03 -1.47 -22.32
CA ARG A 77 -24.21 -0.60 -22.16
C ARG A 77 -24.15 0.26 -20.88
N LEU A 78 -22.94 0.68 -20.51
CA LEU A 78 -22.67 1.65 -19.45
C LEU A 78 -22.29 3.01 -20.04
#